data_AF-A0A6L8BC89-F1
#
_entry.id   AF-A0A6L8BC89-F1
#
_cell.length_a   1.000
_cell.length_b   1.000
_cell.length_c   1.000
_cell.angle_alpha   90.00
_cell.angle_beta   90.00
_cell.angle_gamma   90.00
#
_symmetry.space_group_name_H-M   'P 1'
#
loop_
_entity.id
_entity.type
_entity.pdbx_description
1 polymer ?
#
loop_
_entity_poly.entity_id
_entity_poly.type
_entity_poly.pdbx_seq_one_letter_code
_entity_poly.pdbx_strand_id
1 'polypeptide(L)'
;MGRMVVVLLGVAASLQAYSHHSNSAYQVTEVISLTGTVQEWRWVNPHTWLFLVVEDENGGQQEWALEGRAPGILARAGWSPEAFQPGETVMVYGSPAKDGSAEAIIARVTKADGTILGNSPNYFSGAEAPAAPTVASTGTTPDFSGVYYPYRPNGGGGMGVGLASSSDGPPPPPTRSAPISDGSLGRLPHEPKLTPEYLARWEVIAESLTAGSYEYDNSHNCLPPGMPSMMAMPYGMEVMQNEQKITFFGEHLDALRRVYLDGREPSEAVLNDPTYAGYSTGRWEGDTLVVETVALTTKSYITGKSPHSDQMTVQERIRFTEPGILENSVTVHDPVALTEPWEVVYRYRKASYPDDELREFACAEGFTNPLNH
;
A
#
# COMPACT_ATOMS: atom_id res chain seq x y z
N MET A 1 35.26 40.12 41.87
CA MET A 1 34.19 39.09 41.88
C MET A 1 33.44 39.18 40.55
N GLY A 2 33.89 38.47 39.52
CA GLY A 2 33.23 38.41 38.22
C GLY A 2 32.35 37.15 38.16
N ARG A 3 31.05 37.32 37.93
CA ARG A 3 30.11 36.20 37.74
C ARG A 3 30.21 35.71 36.30
N MET A 4 30.73 34.50 36.15
CA MET A 4 30.80 33.78 34.89
C MET A 4 29.40 33.21 34.57
N VAL A 5 28.75 33.75 33.54
CA VAL A 5 27.49 33.23 33.01
C VAL A 5 27.84 32.11 32.05
N VAL A 6 27.55 30.86 32.44
CA VAL A 6 27.62 29.70 31.55
C VAL A 6 26.33 29.66 30.76
N VAL A 7 26.41 29.99 29.46
CA VAL A 7 25.33 29.74 28.51
C VAL A 7 25.44 28.28 28.10
N LEU A 8 24.55 27.43 28.63
CA LEU A 8 24.34 26.08 28.10
C LEU A 8 23.67 26.21 26.73
N LEU A 9 24.44 26.03 25.66
CA LEU A 9 23.88 25.68 24.35
C LEU A 9 23.27 24.30 24.48
N GLY A 10 21.94 24.24 24.63
CA GLY A 10 21.19 23.00 24.45
C GLY A 10 21.29 22.59 22.98
N VAL A 11 22.06 21.53 22.70
CA VAL A 11 21.93 20.81 21.43
C VAL A 11 20.58 20.11 21.49
N ALA A 12 19.58 20.67 20.81
CA ALA A 12 18.37 19.93 20.49
C ALA A 12 18.78 18.82 19.52
N ALA A 13 19.02 17.61 20.04
CA ALA A 13 19.07 16.43 19.22
C ALA A 13 17.67 16.25 18.64
N SER A 14 17.51 16.53 17.35
CA SER A 14 16.33 16.12 16.61
C SER A 14 16.30 14.59 16.65
N LEU A 15 15.51 14.03 17.56
CA LEU A 15 15.12 12.63 17.50
C LEU A 15 14.39 12.46 16.17
N GLN A 16 15.04 11.79 15.23
CA GLN A 16 14.39 11.38 13.99
C GLN A 16 13.30 10.39 14.40
N ALA A 17 12.05 10.81 14.29
CA ALA A 17 10.93 9.89 14.37
C ALA A 17 11.02 8.99 13.14
N TYR A 18 11.40 7.73 13.34
CA TYR A 18 11.31 6.71 12.32
C TYR A 18 9.84 6.36 12.14
N SER A 19 9.20 6.93 11.14
CA SER A 19 7.96 6.37 10.58
C SER A 19 8.29 4.98 9.98
N HIS A 20 7.32 4.13 9.67
CA HIS A 20 7.56 2.77 9.16
C HIS A 20 6.36 2.40 8.27
N HIS A 21 6.58 2.18 6.98
CA HIS A 21 5.53 1.76 6.01
C HIS A 21 6.09 0.94 4.84
N SER A 22 7.33 0.48 4.97
CA SER A 22 8.08 -0.18 3.91
C SER A 22 8.70 -1.44 4.46
N ASN A 23 8.57 -2.54 3.74
CA ASN A 23 9.25 -3.80 4.10
C ASN A 23 10.77 -3.73 3.89
N SER A 24 11.31 -2.56 3.50
CA SER A 24 12.70 -2.33 3.15
C SER A 24 13.67 -2.62 4.30
N ALA A 25 13.23 -2.50 5.55
CA ALA A 25 14.00 -2.79 6.75
C ALA A 25 14.20 -4.30 7.01
N TYR A 26 13.40 -5.17 6.39
CA TYR A 26 13.35 -6.60 6.71
C TYR A 26 13.99 -7.50 5.63
N GLN A 27 14.42 -8.70 6.05
CA GLN A 27 15.04 -9.72 5.20
C GLN A 27 14.00 -10.45 4.34
N VAL A 28 13.83 -10.03 3.09
CA VAL A 28 12.81 -10.58 2.16
C VAL A 28 13.14 -11.97 1.56
N THR A 29 14.19 -12.65 2.03
CA THR A 29 14.48 -14.04 1.65
C THR A 29 14.64 -14.99 2.81
N GLU A 30 14.38 -14.51 4.02
CA GLU A 30 14.54 -15.26 5.24
C GLU A 30 13.22 -15.26 6.00
N VAL A 31 12.90 -16.40 6.60
CA VAL A 31 11.76 -16.55 7.52
C VAL A 31 12.29 -17.27 8.74
N ILE A 32 12.15 -16.64 9.89
CA ILE A 32 12.42 -17.22 11.20
C ILE A 32 11.12 -17.71 11.82
N SER A 33 11.26 -18.60 12.82
CA SER A 33 10.16 -19.07 13.65
C SER A 33 10.46 -18.71 15.09
N LEU A 34 9.57 -17.95 15.73
CA LEU A 34 9.67 -17.52 17.12
C LEU A 34 8.52 -18.15 17.90
N THR A 35 8.82 -18.77 19.04
CA THR A 35 7.79 -19.17 20.01
C THR A 35 8.01 -18.34 21.26
N GLY A 36 7.00 -17.56 21.64
CA GLY A 36 7.14 -16.61 22.74
C GLY A 36 5.83 -16.38 23.48
N THR A 37 5.94 -15.72 24.62
CA THR A 37 4.80 -15.28 25.43
C THR A 37 4.44 -13.87 25.03
N VAL A 38 3.17 -13.61 24.73
CA VAL A 38 2.66 -12.29 24.37
C VAL A 38 2.84 -11.34 25.56
N GLN A 39 3.54 -10.24 25.33
CA GLN A 39 3.64 -9.12 26.26
C GLN A 39 2.57 -8.08 25.97
N GLU A 40 2.42 -7.71 24.69
CA GLU A 40 1.50 -6.67 24.26
C GLU A 40 1.06 -6.87 22.80
N TRP A 41 -0.17 -6.46 22.50
CA TRP A 41 -0.70 -6.36 21.14
C TRP A 41 -1.25 -4.96 20.90
N ARG A 42 -0.68 -4.25 19.91
CA ARG A 42 -1.09 -2.89 19.56
C ARG A 42 -1.81 -2.88 18.23
N TRP A 43 -3.07 -2.49 18.27
CA TRP A 43 -3.94 -2.38 17.10
C TRP A 43 -4.05 -0.92 16.63
N VAL A 44 -2.95 -0.41 16.04
CA VAL A 44 -2.81 0.99 15.63
C VAL A 44 -2.43 1.09 14.16
N ASN A 45 -2.70 2.24 13.54
CA ASN A 45 -2.08 2.55 12.26
C ASN A 45 -0.65 3.06 12.49
N PRO A 46 0.23 2.92 11.49
CA PRO A 46 0.03 2.25 10.21
C PRO A 46 0.32 0.76 10.21
N HIS A 47 0.96 0.27 11.28
CA HIS A 47 1.25 -1.13 11.50
C HIS A 47 0.79 -1.52 12.88
N THR A 48 0.17 -2.69 12.97
CA THR A 48 -0.05 -3.34 14.26
C THR A 48 1.27 -3.91 14.79
N TRP A 49 1.42 -4.02 16.11
CA TRP A 49 2.64 -4.54 16.72
C TRP A 49 2.35 -5.63 17.74
N LEU A 50 2.99 -6.79 17.58
CA LEU A 50 2.96 -7.90 18.53
C LEU A 50 4.30 -8.00 19.25
N PHE A 51 4.30 -7.76 20.56
CA PHE A 51 5.49 -7.86 21.39
C PHE A 51 5.51 -9.21 22.11
N LEU A 52 6.62 -9.93 21.97
CA LEU A 52 6.82 -11.24 22.59
C LEU A 52 8.04 -11.24 23.49
N VAL A 53 7.97 -12.00 24.58
CA VAL A 53 9.16 -12.49 25.29
C VAL A 53 9.47 -13.88 24.77
N VAL A 54 10.65 -14.05 24.17
CA VAL A 54 11.16 -15.32 23.65
C VAL A 54 12.26 -15.82 24.59
N GLU A 55 12.15 -17.07 25.03
CA GLU A 55 13.17 -17.73 25.86
C GLU A 55 14.16 -18.48 24.96
N ASP A 56 15.46 -18.29 25.18
CA ASP A 56 16.51 -19.02 24.51
C ASP A 56 16.78 -20.40 25.15
N GLU A 57 17.61 -21.22 24.50
CA GLU A 57 17.94 -22.57 24.97
C GLU A 57 18.65 -22.61 26.35
N ASN A 58 19.18 -21.47 26.81
CA ASN A 58 19.87 -21.31 28.09
C ASN A 58 18.98 -20.65 29.17
N GLY A 59 17.70 -20.41 28.88
CA GLY A 59 16.76 -19.74 29.78
C GLY A 59 16.89 -18.20 29.80
N GLY A 60 17.66 -17.61 28.88
CA GLY A 60 17.72 -16.18 28.67
C GLY A 60 16.43 -15.68 28.01
N GLN A 61 15.93 -14.52 28.42
CA GLN A 61 14.73 -13.91 27.85
C GLN A 61 15.10 -12.72 26.96
N GLN A 62 14.52 -12.68 25.77
CA GLN A 62 14.68 -11.58 24.82
C GLN A 62 13.31 -11.06 24.39
N GLU A 63 13.13 -9.75 24.45
CA GLU A 63 11.94 -9.09 23.90
C GLU A 63 12.08 -8.96 22.38
N TRP A 64 10.98 -9.26 21.67
CA TRP A 64 10.86 -9.15 20.22
C TRP A 64 9.68 -8.24 19.88
N ALA A 65 9.89 -7.31 18.93
CA ALA A 65 8.83 -6.48 18.37
C ALA A 65 8.49 -6.96 16.95
N LEU A 66 7.26 -7.41 16.75
CA LEU A 66 6.84 -8.01 15.49
C LEU A 66 5.82 -7.11 14.78
N GLU A 67 6.20 -6.60 13.62
CA GLU A 67 5.40 -5.69 12.81
C GLU A 67 4.36 -6.45 11.97
N GLY A 68 3.08 -6.13 12.15
CA GLY A 68 1.98 -6.59 11.30
C GLY A 68 1.58 -5.54 10.27
N ARG A 69 0.61 -5.85 9.40
CA ARG A 69 0.04 -4.85 8.48
C ARG A 69 -0.90 -3.89 9.22
N ALA A 70 -1.39 -2.89 8.50
CA ALA A 70 -2.39 -1.98 9.04
C ALA A 70 -3.67 -2.70 9.50
N PRO A 71 -4.33 -2.20 10.56
CA PRO A 71 -5.61 -2.67 11.06
C PRO A 71 -6.67 -2.98 9.99
N GLY A 72 -6.81 -2.11 8.97
CA GLY A 72 -7.79 -2.32 7.90
C GLY A 72 -7.57 -3.62 7.13
N ILE A 73 -6.32 -3.94 6.82
CA ILE A 73 -5.96 -5.18 6.14
C ILE A 73 -6.13 -6.38 7.06
N LEU A 74 -5.57 -6.31 8.27
CA LEU A 74 -5.57 -7.45 9.18
C LEU A 74 -6.98 -7.81 9.64
N ALA A 75 -7.87 -6.85 9.82
CA ALA A 75 -9.29 -7.10 10.07
C ALA A 75 -9.90 -7.99 8.97
N ARG A 76 -9.63 -7.66 7.70
CA ARG A 76 -10.06 -8.45 6.53
C ARG A 76 -9.30 -9.77 6.38
N ALA A 77 -8.23 -9.98 7.14
CA ALA A 77 -7.52 -11.25 7.26
C ALA A 77 -7.96 -12.07 8.49
N GLY A 78 -8.98 -11.62 9.24
CA GLY A 78 -9.54 -12.32 10.41
C GLY A 78 -8.90 -11.97 11.74
N TRP A 79 -8.08 -10.91 11.81
CA TRP A 79 -7.49 -10.42 13.05
C TRP A 79 -8.42 -9.40 13.72
N SER A 80 -8.20 -9.12 15.00
CA SER A 80 -8.95 -8.12 15.76
C SER A 80 -8.07 -7.43 16.83
N PRO A 81 -8.53 -6.31 17.43
CA PRO A 81 -7.84 -5.70 18.57
C PRO A 81 -7.70 -6.64 19.78
N GLU A 82 -8.59 -7.63 19.90
CA GLU A 82 -8.59 -8.63 20.97
C GLU A 82 -7.93 -9.95 20.54
N ALA A 83 -7.31 -10.00 19.36
CA ALA A 83 -6.72 -11.21 18.79
C ALA A 83 -5.71 -11.86 19.74
N PHE A 84 -5.06 -11.06 20.59
CA PHE A 84 -4.08 -11.53 21.56
C PHE A 84 -4.31 -10.98 22.97
N GLN A 85 -3.87 -11.72 23.97
CA GLN A 85 -3.90 -11.38 25.39
C GLN A 85 -2.50 -11.57 26.01
N PRO A 86 -2.04 -10.65 26.88
CA PRO A 86 -0.79 -10.82 27.60
C PRO A 86 -0.74 -12.15 28.35
N GLY A 87 0.41 -12.84 28.24
CA GLY A 87 0.65 -14.14 28.87
C GLY A 87 0.29 -15.36 28.01
N GLU A 88 -0.38 -15.20 26.88
CA GLU A 88 -0.62 -16.35 25.98
C GLU A 88 0.65 -16.72 25.20
N THR A 89 0.83 -18.01 24.90
CA THR A 89 1.95 -18.47 24.06
C THR A 89 1.51 -18.57 22.60
N VAL A 90 2.32 -18.01 21.71
CA VAL A 90 2.11 -18.07 20.26
C VAL A 90 3.37 -18.46 19.51
N MET A 91 3.20 -19.05 18.33
CA MET A 91 4.28 -19.26 17.37
C MET A 91 4.11 -18.28 16.20
N VAL A 92 5.16 -17.54 15.88
CA VAL A 92 5.16 -16.54 14.80
C VAL A 92 6.21 -16.90 13.77
N TYR A 93 5.80 -16.91 12.50
CA TYR A 93 6.70 -16.86 11.36
C TYR A 93 6.84 -15.42 10.92
N GLY A 94 8.07 -14.94 10.73
CA GLY A 94 8.34 -13.58 10.29
C GLY A 94 9.69 -13.43 9.59
N SER A 95 9.85 -12.34 8.85
CA SER A 95 11.12 -11.99 8.21
C SER A 95 11.88 -11.03 9.12
N PRO A 96 13.10 -11.38 9.58
CA PRO A 96 13.84 -10.60 10.57
C PRO A 96 14.35 -9.26 10.01
N ALA A 97 14.63 -8.29 10.88
CA ALA A 97 15.25 -7.03 10.49
C ALA A 97 16.66 -7.23 9.92
N LYS A 98 17.03 -6.41 8.93
CA LYS A 98 18.34 -6.46 8.26
C LYS A 98 19.49 -6.02 9.15
N ASP A 99 19.22 -5.16 10.12
CA ASP A 99 20.22 -4.61 11.05
C ASP A 99 20.53 -5.54 12.24
N GLY A 100 19.81 -6.67 12.34
CA GLY A 100 19.99 -7.68 13.38
C GLY A 100 19.30 -7.34 14.71
N SER A 101 18.48 -6.28 14.76
CA SER A 101 17.59 -6.01 15.89
C SER A 101 16.60 -7.15 16.13
N ALA A 102 16.03 -7.21 17.34
CA ALA A 102 15.01 -8.19 17.72
C ALA A 102 13.63 -7.84 17.14
N GLU A 103 13.60 -7.59 15.83
CA GLU A 103 12.43 -7.13 15.10
C GLU A 103 12.18 -8.04 13.89
N ALA A 104 10.91 -8.25 13.55
CA ALA A 104 10.55 -8.97 12.34
C ALA A 104 9.18 -8.55 11.81
N ILE A 105 8.98 -8.63 10.50
CA ILE A 105 7.65 -8.46 9.90
C ILE A 105 6.90 -9.80 9.88
N ILE A 106 5.67 -9.80 10.38
CA ILE A 106 4.84 -10.98 10.57
C ILE A 106 4.41 -11.54 9.21
N ALA A 107 4.66 -12.84 8.99
CA ALA A 107 4.11 -13.60 7.88
C ALA A 107 2.86 -14.40 8.32
N ARG A 108 2.90 -15.00 9.50
CA ARG A 108 1.81 -15.84 10.04
C ARG A 108 1.96 -16.03 11.55
N VAL A 109 0.84 -16.07 12.27
CA VAL A 109 0.79 -16.42 13.69
C VAL A 109 -0.06 -17.67 13.90
N THR A 110 0.40 -18.58 14.76
CA THR A 110 -0.34 -19.76 15.20
C THR A 110 -0.56 -19.68 16.71
N LYS A 111 -1.81 -19.71 17.14
CA LYS A 111 -2.18 -19.69 18.57
C LYS A 111 -2.13 -21.10 19.15
N ALA A 112 -2.11 -21.20 20.48
CA ALA A 112 -2.07 -22.48 21.21
C ALA A 112 -3.28 -23.40 20.92
N ASP A 113 -4.44 -22.83 20.57
CA ASP A 113 -5.65 -23.59 20.19
C ASP A 113 -5.63 -24.09 18.73
N GLY A 114 -4.55 -23.83 18.00
CA GLY A 114 -4.39 -24.19 16.59
C GLY A 114 -4.94 -23.17 15.61
N THR A 115 -5.51 -22.05 16.07
CA THR A 115 -5.97 -20.95 15.20
C THR A 115 -4.78 -20.35 14.44
N ILE A 116 -4.92 -20.25 13.12
CA ILE A 116 -3.91 -19.66 12.23
C ILE A 116 -4.40 -18.28 11.77
N LEU A 117 -3.59 -17.26 12.03
CA LEU A 117 -3.80 -15.90 11.56
C LEU A 117 -2.77 -15.58 10.47
N GLY A 118 -3.24 -15.44 9.23
CA GLY A 118 -2.40 -15.15 8.06
C GLY A 118 -2.31 -13.66 7.74
N ASN A 119 -1.32 -13.25 6.94
CA ASN A 119 -1.09 -11.85 6.57
C ASN A 119 -1.76 -11.42 5.24
N SER A 120 -2.58 -12.30 4.64
CA SER A 120 -3.30 -12.04 3.39
C SER A 120 -4.79 -11.76 3.68
N PRO A 121 -5.34 -10.60 3.28
CA PRO A 121 -6.76 -10.32 3.45
C PRO A 121 -7.60 -11.25 2.57
N ASN A 122 -8.73 -11.69 3.10
CA ASN A 122 -9.74 -12.39 2.34
C ASN A 122 -10.91 -11.42 2.08
N TYR A 123 -10.78 -10.61 1.04
CA TYR A 123 -11.79 -9.60 0.67
C TYR A 123 -13.17 -10.21 0.34
N PHE A 124 -13.27 -11.52 0.08
CA PHE A 124 -14.49 -12.16 -0.40
C PHE A 124 -14.75 -13.53 0.26
N SER A 125 -14.37 -13.70 1.52
CA SER A 125 -14.63 -14.97 2.24
C SER A 125 -16.14 -15.23 2.35
N GLY A 126 -16.68 -16.14 1.54
CA GLY A 126 -18.05 -16.62 1.69
C GLY A 126 -19.16 -15.72 1.14
N ALA A 127 -18.84 -14.58 0.53
CA ALA A 127 -19.82 -13.74 -0.16
C ALA A 127 -19.94 -14.15 -1.64
N GLU A 128 -21.15 -14.54 -2.06
CA GLU A 128 -21.48 -14.63 -3.50
C GLU A 128 -21.33 -13.22 -4.11
N ALA A 129 -20.74 -13.11 -5.30
CA ALA A 129 -20.57 -11.82 -5.95
C ALA A 129 -21.93 -11.11 -5.99
N PRO A 130 -22.01 -9.81 -5.65
CA PRO A 130 -23.29 -9.11 -5.71
C PRO A 130 -23.92 -9.34 -7.07
N ALA A 131 -25.23 -9.62 -7.06
CA ALA A 131 -25.99 -9.65 -8.30
C ALA A 131 -25.67 -8.36 -9.07
N ALA A 132 -25.39 -8.51 -10.36
CA ALA A 132 -25.15 -7.37 -11.23
C ALA A 132 -26.19 -6.29 -10.93
N PRO A 133 -25.82 -4.99 -10.89
CA PRO A 133 -26.82 -4.04 -11.34
C PRO A 133 -27.29 -4.58 -12.69
N THR A 134 -28.58 -4.87 -12.81
CA THR A 134 -29.17 -5.30 -14.06
C THR A 134 -28.69 -4.27 -15.06
N VAL A 135 -27.89 -4.69 -16.07
CA VAL A 135 -27.29 -3.79 -17.05
C VAL A 135 -28.40 -2.86 -17.47
N ALA A 136 -28.36 -1.61 -16.98
CA ALA A 136 -29.49 -0.73 -17.14
C ALA A 136 -29.59 -0.52 -18.64
N SER A 137 -30.73 -0.98 -19.16
CA SER A 137 -31.29 -0.68 -20.47
C SER A 137 -30.57 0.46 -21.15
N THR A 138 -29.98 0.18 -22.32
CA THR A 138 -29.58 1.14 -23.36
C THR A 138 -30.05 2.58 -23.09
N GLY A 139 -29.13 3.47 -22.68
CA GLY A 139 -29.37 4.92 -22.64
C GLY A 139 -28.96 5.67 -21.35
N THR A 140 -28.62 4.99 -20.25
CA THR A 140 -28.20 5.62 -18.99
C THR A 140 -26.73 5.35 -18.68
N THR A 141 -26.00 6.39 -18.26
CA THR A 141 -24.60 6.29 -17.79
C THR A 141 -24.50 5.28 -16.65
N PRO A 142 -23.55 4.32 -16.68
CA PRO A 142 -23.33 3.38 -15.58
C PRO A 142 -23.09 4.09 -14.25
N ASP A 143 -23.59 3.53 -13.16
CA ASP A 143 -23.31 3.99 -11.80
C ASP A 143 -22.16 3.19 -11.19
N PHE A 144 -21.02 3.84 -11.02
CA PHE A 144 -19.84 3.26 -10.39
C PHE A 144 -19.86 3.38 -8.87
N SER A 145 -20.90 3.95 -8.23
CA SER A 145 -20.88 4.21 -6.79
C SER A 145 -20.77 2.94 -5.96
N GLY A 146 -19.92 2.94 -4.94
CA GLY A 146 -19.77 1.86 -3.95
C GLY A 146 -18.33 1.61 -3.54
N VAL A 147 -18.12 0.63 -2.66
CA VAL A 147 -16.79 0.22 -2.20
C VAL A 147 -16.25 -0.91 -3.06
N TYR A 148 -14.97 -0.84 -3.38
CA TYR A 148 -14.26 -1.77 -4.23
C TYR A 148 -12.98 -2.25 -3.56
N TYR A 149 -12.63 -3.51 -3.83
CA TYR A 149 -11.36 -4.10 -3.46
C TYR A 149 -10.65 -4.70 -4.69
N PRO A 150 -9.31 -4.86 -4.65
CA PRO A 150 -8.56 -5.44 -5.76
C PRO A 150 -9.07 -6.82 -6.14
N TYR A 151 -9.24 -7.04 -7.44
CA TYR A 151 -9.69 -8.31 -7.98
C TYR A 151 -8.67 -8.89 -8.95
N ARG A 152 -8.26 -10.13 -8.68
CA ARG A 152 -7.38 -10.91 -9.55
C ARG A 152 -8.13 -12.20 -9.92
N PRO A 153 -8.52 -12.38 -11.20
CA PRO A 153 -9.36 -13.51 -11.63
C PRO A 153 -8.81 -14.92 -11.32
N ASN A 154 -7.53 -15.04 -10.96
CA ASN A 154 -6.84 -16.31 -10.68
C ASN A 154 -6.18 -16.37 -9.29
N GLY A 155 -6.68 -15.63 -8.29
CA GLY A 155 -6.24 -15.77 -6.89
C GLY A 155 -4.81 -15.28 -6.57
N GLY A 156 -4.09 -14.68 -7.52
CA GLY A 156 -2.81 -14.04 -7.26
C GLY A 156 -3.03 -12.72 -6.54
N GLY A 157 -3.00 -12.70 -5.20
CA GLY A 157 -3.23 -11.52 -4.37
C GLY A 157 -2.54 -10.23 -4.87
N GLY A 158 -3.25 -9.10 -4.75
CA GLY A 158 -2.71 -7.76 -5.01
C GLY A 158 -1.40 -7.50 -4.27
N MET A 159 -0.56 -6.64 -4.86
CA MET A 159 0.71 -6.10 -4.32
C MET A 159 1.48 -7.07 -3.41
N GLY A 160 2.21 -8.00 -4.03
CA GLY A 160 3.42 -8.56 -3.44
C GLY A 160 3.31 -9.27 -2.08
N VAL A 161 2.27 -10.05 -1.81
CA VAL A 161 2.31 -11.18 -0.86
C VAL A 161 1.08 -12.06 -1.12
N GLY A 162 1.12 -12.81 -2.22
CA GLY A 162 0.17 -13.90 -2.42
C GLY A 162 0.67 -15.11 -1.64
N LEU A 163 0.16 -15.33 -0.42
CA LEU A 163 0.31 -16.62 0.25
C LEU A 163 -1.03 -17.08 0.79
N ALA A 164 -1.74 -17.85 -0.02
CA ALA A 164 -2.48 -18.97 0.54
C ALA A 164 -1.42 -19.92 1.12
N SER A 165 -1.09 -19.78 2.40
CA SER A 165 -0.23 -20.76 3.07
C SER A 165 -1.03 -22.04 3.28
N SER A 166 -0.50 -23.17 2.83
CA SER A 166 -0.86 -24.47 3.39
C SER A 166 -0.80 -24.41 4.92
N SER A 167 -1.69 -25.14 5.59
CA SER A 167 -1.72 -25.26 7.05
C SER A 167 -0.46 -25.91 7.63
N ASP A 168 0.33 -26.60 6.79
CA ASP A 168 1.53 -27.32 7.20
C ASP A 168 2.81 -26.61 6.74
N GLY A 169 3.76 -26.43 7.69
CA GLY A 169 5.11 -25.92 7.45
C GLY A 169 5.23 -24.38 7.38
N PRO A 170 6.44 -23.81 7.53
CA PRO A 170 6.68 -22.36 7.44
C PRO A 170 6.15 -21.80 6.11
N PRO A 171 5.53 -20.61 6.09
CA PRO A 171 5.19 -19.96 4.83
C PRO A 171 6.48 -19.72 4.03
N PRO A 172 6.45 -19.80 2.68
CA PRO A 172 7.62 -19.45 1.91
C PRO A 172 8.00 -17.98 2.19
N PRO A 173 9.29 -17.61 2.07
CA PRO A 173 9.70 -16.23 2.22
C PRO A 173 8.88 -15.32 1.30
N PRO A 174 8.53 -14.09 1.71
CA PRO A 174 7.89 -13.12 0.84
C PRO A 174 8.84 -12.82 -0.32
N THR A 175 8.67 -13.54 -1.43
CA THR A 175 9.71 -13.65 -2.45
C THR A 175 10.17 -12.29 -2.93
N ARG A 176 11.46 -12.02 -2.68
CA ARG A 176 12.33 -11.05 -3.35
C ARG A 176 11.80 -10.65 -4.74
N SER A 177 11.77 -9.35 -5.00
CA SER A 177 12.21 -8.83 -6.30
C SER A 177 13.70 -9.17 -6.46
N ALA A 178 14.02 -10.44 -6.77
CA ALA A 178 15.38 -10.81 -7.11
C ALA A 178 15.80 -10.01 -8.35
N PRO A 179 17.09 -9.65 -8.50
CA PRO A 179 17.59 -9.24 -9.80
C PRO A 179 17.21 -10.35 -10.78
N ILE A 180 16.37 -10.02 -11.75
CA ILE A 180 15.96 -11.00 -12.74
C ILE A 180 17.21 -11.40 -13.54
N SER A 181 17.37 -12.70 -13.75
CA SER A 181 18.52 -13.31 -14.41
C SER A 181 18.67 -12.94 -15.89
N ASP A 182 17.86 -12.01 -16.39
CA ASP A 182 17.88 -11.48 -17.75
C ASP A 182 18.73 -10.20 -17.90
N GLY A 183 19.35 -9.73 -16.80
CA GLY A 183 20.21 -8.55 -16.82
C GLY A 183 19.47 -7.23 -16.67
N SER A 184 18.17 -7.26 -16.35
CA SER A 184 17.52 -6.08 -15.80
C SER A 184 18.06 -5.83 -14.39
N LEU A 185 18.45 -4.59 -14.11
CA LEU A 185 18.95 -4.12 -12.82
C LEU A 185 17.82 -4.09 -11.75
N GLY A 186 17.11 -5.20 -11.53
CA GLY A 186 16.06 -5.31 -10.50
C GLY A 186 14.70 -4.72 -10.88
N ARG A 187 14.42 -4.48 -12.17
CA ARG A 187 13.13 -3.98 -12.68
C ARG A 187 12.34 -5.10 -13.36
N LEU A 188 11.06 -5.28 -13.01
CA LEU A 188 10.26 -6.35 -13.62
C LEU A 188 9.94 -6.03 -15.10
N PRO A 189 9.75 -7.04 -15.97
CA PRO A 189 9.52 -6.80 -17.40
C PRO A 189 8.29 -5.96 -17.73
N HIS A 190 7.30 -5.92 -16.83
CA HIS A 190 6.07 -5.14 -16.99
C HIS A 190 6.19 -3.68 -16.51
N GLU A 191 7.32 -3.28 -15.93
CA GLU A 191 7.49 -1.92 -15.42
C GLU A 191 7.71 -0.89 -16.54
N PRO A 192 7.47 0.41 -16.28
CA PRO A 192 7.65 1.47 -17.28
C PRO A 192 9.09 1.52 -17.82
N LYS A 193 9.30 1.49 -19.14
CA LYS A 193 10.65 1.61 -19.71
C LYS A 193 11.12 3.06 -19.62
N LEU A 194 12.16 3.30 -18.81
CA LEU A 194 12.65 4.64 -18.51
C LEU A 194 13.74 5.07 -19.49
N THR A 195 13.82 6.37 -19.77
CA THR A 195 14.98 6.97 -20.44
C THR A 195 16.23 6.84 -19.56
N PRO A 196 17.46 6.95 -20.12
CA PRO A 196 18.68 6.80 -19.33
C PRO A 196 18.77 7.74 -18.12
N GLU A 197 18.28 8.97 -18.24
CA GLU A 197 18.24 9.93 -17.13
C GLU A 197 17.32 9.46 -16.00
N TYR A 198 16.11 8.99 -16.34
CA TYR A 198 15.15 8.54 -15.33
C TYR A 198 15.48 7.17 -14.76
N LEU A 199 16.19 6.33 -15.51
CA LEU A 199 16.77 5.10 -14.98
C LEU A 199 17.81 5.40 -13.91
N ALA A 200 18.70 6.38 -14.12
CA ALA A 200 19.67 6.79 -13.10
C ALA A 200 18.98 7.33 -11.83
N ARG A 201 17.87 8.07 -11.97
CA ARG A 201 17.06 8.50 -10.82
C ARG A 201 16.44 7.31 -10.08
N TRP A 202 15.92 6.32 -10.82
CA TRP A 202 15.39 5.10 -10.25
C TRP A 202 16.44 4.31 -9.47
N GLU A 203 17.68 4.24 -9.97
CA GLU A 203 18.80 3.56 -9.29
C GLU A 203 19.11 4.20 -7.94
N VAL A 204 19.19 5.54 -7.88
CA VAL A 204 19.38 6.28 -6.62
C VAL A 204 18.26 5.98 -5.62
N ILE A 205 17.00 5.99 -6.08
CA ILE A 205 15.85 5.64 -5.24
C ILE A 205 15.96 4.18 -4.75
N ALA A 206 16.31 3.26 -5.64
CA ALA A 206 16.44 1.84 -5.33
C ALA A 206 17.55 1.56 -4.30
N GLU A 207 18.70 2.24 -4.43
CA GLU A 207 19.81 2.15 -3.49
C GLU A 207 19.41 2.71 -2.11
N SER A 208 18.77 3.89 -2.08
CA SER A 208 18.27 4.52 -0.86
C SER A 208 17.33 3.59 -0.08
N LEU A 209 16.32 3.02 -0.76
CA LEU A 209 15.40 2.07 -0.15
C LEU A 209 16.10 0.76 0.29
N THR A 210 17.07 0.28 -0.49
CA THR A 210 17.80 -0.95 -0.14
C THR A 210 18.64 -0.77 1.13
N ALA A 211 19.19 0.43 1.31
CA ALA A 211 19.92 0.85 2.51
C ALA A 211 19.01 1.13 3.72
N GLY A 212 17.69 0.94 3.60
CA GLY A 212 16.72 1.17 4.66
C GLY A 212 16.34 2.64 4.85
N SER A 213 16.70 3.53 3.92
CA SER A 213 16.21 4.91 3.91
C SER A 213 14.77 4.96 3.38
N TYR A 214 14.05 5.99 3.81
CA TYR A 214 12.64 6.21 3.47
C TYR A 214 12.40 7.54 2.75
N GLU A 215 13.46 8.24 2.37
CA GLU A 215 13.41 9.55 1.70
C GLU A 215 12.48 9.56 0.48
N TYR A 216 12.39 8.42 -0.22
CA TYR A 216 11.64 8.24 -1.45
C TYR A 216 10.41 7.33 -1.29
N ASP A 217 9.97 7.07 -0.05
CA ASP A 217 8.79 6.26 0.23
C ASP A 217 7.63 7.18 0.64
N ASN A 218 6.71 7.45 -0.29
CA ASN A 218 5.56 8.31 -0.01
C ASN A 218 4.70 7.75 1.13
N SER A 219 4.51 6.43 1.18
CA SER A 219 3.68 5.82 2.21
C SER A 219 4.32 6.01 3.59
N HIS A 220 5.64 5.86 3.67
CA HIS A 220 6.40 6.12 4.88
C HIS A 220 6.25 7.56 5.37
N ASN A 221 6.29 8.51 4.44
CA ASN A 221 6.23 9.93 4.78
C ASN A 221 4.80 10.46 4.96
N CYS A 222 3.80 9.57 5.06
CA CYS A 222 2.39 9.93 5.09
C CYS A 222 1.96 10.82 3.91
N LEU A 223 2.57 10.62 2.74
CA LEU A 223 2.26 11.33 1.50
C LEU A 223 1.37 10.45 0.61
N PRO A 224 0.39 11.01 -0.10
CA PRO A 224 -0.47 10.22 -0.97
C PRO A 224 0.33 9.45 -2.05
N PRO A 225 -0.13 8.25 -2.45
CA PRO A 225 0.54 7.48 -3.51
C PRO A 225 0.53 8.22 -4.87
N GLY A 226 -0.49 9.04 -5.11
CA GLY A 226 -0.67 9.81 -6.34
C GLY A 226 -1.12 8.98 -7.54
N MET A 227 -1.41 9.65 -8.65
CA MET A 227 -1.85 9.00 -9.90
C MET A 227 -0.64 8.57 -10.76
N PRO A 228 -0.70 7.38 -11.41
CA PRO A 228 -1.77 6.38 -11.35
C PRO A 228 -1.62 5.37 -10.19
N SER A 229 -0.54 5.45 -9.39
CA SER A 229 -0.23 4.48 -8.32
C SER A 229 -1.39 4.22 -7.35
N MET A 230 -2.22 5.22 -7.04
CA MET A 230 -3.40 5.08 -6.18
C MET A 230 -4.42 4.08 -6.75
N MET A 231 -4.51 3.95 -8.07
CA MET A 231 -5.42 3.02 -8.74
C MET A 231 -4.97 1.56 -8.61
N ALA A 232 -3.72 1.29 -8.20
CA ALA A 232 -3.30 -0.06 -7.82
C ALA A 232 -4.04 -0.57 -6.57
N MET A 233 -4.69 0.32 -5.81
CA MET A 233 -5.61 0.02 -4.72
C MET A 233 -5.00 -0.99 -3.71
N PRO A 234 -3.95 -0.64 -2.95
CA PRO A 234 -3.35 -1.59 -2.01
C PRO A 234 -4.31 -2.04 -0.88
N TYR A 235 -5.39 -1.27 -0.65
CA TYR A 235 -6.45 -1.47 0.35
C TYR A 235 -7.83 -1.45 -0.33
N GLY A 236 -8.90 -0.91 0.27
CA GLY A 236 -10.15 -0.62 -0.43
C GLY A 236 -10.21 0.79 -1.02
N MET A 237 -11.21 1.03 -1.88
CA MET A 237 -11.53 2.36 -2.41
C MET A 237 -13.04 2.53 -2.52
N GLU A 238 -13.54 3.68 -2.11
CA GLU A 238 -14.92 4.09 -2.31
C GLU A 238 -15.01 4.99 -3.55
N VAL A 239 -15.99 4.69 -4.40
CA VAL A 239 -16.35 5.51 -5.53
C VAL A 239 -17.67 6.19 -5.21
N MET A 240 -17.70 7.52 -5.33
CA MET A 240 -18.90 8.33 -5.16
C MET A 240 -19.16 9.08 -6.46
N GLN A 241 -20.26 8.72 -7.14
CA GLN A 241 -20.62 9.32 -8.42
C GLN A 241 -21.86 10.20 -8.30
N ASN A 242 -21.80 11.36 -8.95
CA ASN A 242 -22.97 12.16 -9.26
C ASN A 242 -22.88 12.68 -10.71
N GLU A 243 -23.85 13.47 -11.15
CA GLU A 243 -23.90 13.97 -12.53
C GLU A 243 -22.73 14.88 -12.92
N GLN A 244 -22.07 15.52 -11.94
CA GLN A 244 -21.01 16.51 -12.18
C GLN A 244 -19.60 15.94 -12.03
N LYS A 245 -19.44 14.89 -11.21
CA LYS A 245 -18.12 14.34 -10.89
C LYS A 245 -18.20 12.90 -10.36
N ILE A 246 -17.07 12.21 -10.49
CA ILE A 246 -16.79 10.94 -9.80
C ILE A 246 -15.65 11.19 -8.84
N THR A 247 -15.83 10.81 -7.59
CA THR A 247 -14.81 10.91 -6.55
C THR A 247 -14.33 9.51 -6.20
N PHE A 248 -13.01 9.32 -6.23
CA PHE A 248 -12.33 8.11 -5.78
C PHE A 248 -11.68 8.44 -4.44
N PHE A 249 -12.02 7.68 -3.41
CA PHE A 249 -11.46 7.82 -2.07
C PHE A 249 -10.82 6.49 -1.66
N GLY A 250 -9.49 6.45 -1.62
CA GLY A 250 -8.73 5.28 -1.21
C GLY A 250 -8.60 5.19 0.31
N GLU A 251 -8.82 4.00 0.86
CA GLU A 251 -8.58 3.70 2.28
C GLU A 251 -7.11 3.94 2.67
N HIS A 252 -6.17 3.69 1.75
CA HIS A 252 -4.75 3.92 1.99
C HIS A 252 -4.41 5.41 1.88
N LEU A 253 -3.93 5.99 2.99
CA LEU A 253 -3.45 7.39 3.06
C LEU A 253 -4.52 8.42 2.65
N ASP A 254 -5.80 8.09 2.85
CA ASP A 254 -6.95 8.92 2.49
C ASP A 254 -6.84 9.51 1.07
N ALA A 255 -6.32 8.70 0.14
CA ALA A 255 -5.97 9.14 -1.20
C ALA A 255 -7.22 9.60 -1.96
N LEU A 256 -7.35 10.91 -2.15
CA LEU A 256 -8.51 11.53 -2.77
C LEU A 256 -8.23 11.94 -4.21
N ARG A 257 -9.13 11.55 -5.11
CA ARG A 257 -9.13 11.98 -6.51
C ARG A 257 -10.53 12.35 -6.97
N ARG A 258 -10.64 13.37 -7.82
CA ARG A 258 -11.91 13.80 -8.43
C ARG A 258 -11.76 13.86 -9.94
N VAL A 259 -12.74 13.30 -10.64
CA VAL A 259 -12.90 13.36 -12.09
C VAL A 259 -14.09 14.25 -12.40
N TYR A 260 -13.87 15.39 -13.04
CA TYR A 260 -14.93 16.32 -13.43
C TYR A 260 -15.56 15.90 -14.76
N LEU A 261 -16.90 15.85 -14.82
CA LEU A 261 -17.66 15.34 -15.97
C LEU A 261 -18.33 16.44 -16.81
N ASP A 262 -18.15 17.70 -16.46
CA ASP A 262 -18.85 18.84 -17.07
C ASP A 262 -18.12 19.44 -18.28
N GLY A 263 -17.11 18.75 -18.81
CA GLY A 263 -16.36 19.18 -20.00
C GLY A 263 -15.47 20.40 -19.76
N ARG A 264 -15.19 20.76 -18.52
CA ARG A 264 -14.22 21.82 -18.19
C ARG A 264 -12.81 21.39 -18.59
N GLU A 265 -12.01 22.37 -19.00
CA GLU A 265 -10.57 22.20 -19.24
C GLU A 265 -9.76 22.72 -18.04
N PRO A 266 -8.57 22.17 -17.77
CA PRO A 266 -7.70 22.68 -16.72
C PRO A 266 -7.25 24.11 -17.04
N SER A 267 -7.48 25.02 -16.09
CA SER A 267 -6.96 26.39 -16.20
C SER A 267 -5.44 26.43 -16.02
N GLU A 268 -4.78 27.49 -16.48
CA GLU A 268 -3.34 27.71 -16.25
C GLU A 268 -2.97 27.68 -14.75
N ALA A 269 -3.85 28.18 -13.87
CA ALA A 269 -3.63 28.12 -12.43
C ALA A 269 -3.58 26.67 -11.90
N VAL A 270 -4.38 25.77 -12.47
CA VAL A 270 -4.36 24.34 -12.14
C VAL A 270 -3.08 23.69 -12.66
N LEU A 271 -2.67 24.02 -13.89
CA LEU A 271 -1.45 23.47 -14.50
C LEU A 271 -0.19 23.89 -13.74
N ASN A 272 -0.19 25.08 -13.14
CA ASN A 272 0.93 25.62 -12.35
C ASN A 272 0.93 25.16 -10.88
N ASP A 273 -0.07 24.41 -10.43
CA ASP A 273 -0.18 23.85 -9.06
C ASP A 273 -0.38 22.33 -9.08
N PRO A 274 0.63 21.56 -9.51
CA PRO A 274 0.50 20.11 -9.65
C PRO A 274 0.36 19.41 -8.30
N THR A 275 -0.52 18.41 -8.23
CA THR A 275 -0.82 17.64 -7.02
C THR A 275 -0.55 16.15 -7.19
N TYR A 276 -0.59 15.37 -6.11
CA TYR A 276 -0.42 13.91 -6.16
C TYR A 276 -1.49 13.22 -7.03
N ALA A 277 -2.76 13.60 -6.87
CA ALA A 277 -3.86 13.03 -7.67
C ALA A 277 -4.00 13.67 -9.06
N GLY A 278 -3.32 14.80 -9.28
CA GLY A 278 -3.44 15.60 -10.48
C GLY A 278 -4.82 16.24 -10.65
N TYR A 279 -5.12 16.63 -11.88
CA TYR A 279 -6.40 17.16 -12.30
C TYR A 279 -7.01 16.26 -13.36
N SER A 280 -8.16 15.66 -13.08
CA SER A 280 -8.81 14.71 -13.98
C SER A 280 -10.10 15.27 -14.58
N THR A 281 -10.25 15.14 -15.88
CA THR A 281 -11.48 15.40 -16.63
C THR A 281 -11.96 14.12 -17.28
N GLY A 282 -13.28 13.91 -17.33
CA GLY A 282 -13.87 12.66 -17.79
C GLY A 282 -15.03 12.88 -18.75
N ARG A 283 -15.21 11.93 -19.67
CA ARG A 283 -16.35 11.87 -20.59
C ARG A 283 -16.82 10.43 -20.76
N TRP A 284 -18.09 10.25 -21.07
CA TRP A 284 -18.66 8.94 -21.36
C TRP A 284 -18.56 8.62 -22.86
N GLU A 285 -18.01 7.45 -23.19
CA GLU A 285 -18.04 6.83 -24.51
C GLU A 285 -18.87 5.54 -24.41
N GLY A 286 -20.19 5.64 -24.62
CA GLY A 286 -21.11 4.54 -24.36
C GLY A 286 -21.20 4.23 -22.86
N ASP A 287 -20.80 3.02 -22.47
CA ASP A 287 -20.75 2.55 -21.08
C ASP A 287 -19.35 2.72 -20.43
N THR A 288 -18.41 3.30 -21.16
CA THR A 288 -17.02 3.45 -20.73
C THR A 288 -16.75 4.90 -20.35
N LEU A 289 -16.26 5.12 -19.14
CA LEU A 289 -15.72 6.42 -18.74
C LEU A 289 -14.30 6.54 -19.26
N VAL A 290 -14.03 7.56 -20.06
CA VAL A 290 -12.68 7.93 -20.49
C VAL A 290 -12.23 9.11 -19.66
N VAL A 291 -11.06 8.99 -19.02
CA VAL A 291 -10.51 10.00 -18.14
C VAL A 291 -9.13 10.41 -18.61
N GLU A 292 -8.87 11.70 -18.60
CA GLU A 292 -7.55 12.29 -18.84
C GLU A 292 -7.10 13.00 -17.57
N THR A 293 -5.85 12.79 -17.16
CA THR A 293 -5.28 13.38 -15.96
C THR A 293 -3.96 14.07 -16.28
N VAL A 294 -3.83 15.31 -15.81
CA VAL A 294 -2.65 16.20 -15.97
C VAL A 294 -2.27 16.84 -14.63
N ALA A 295 -1.27 17.74 -14.62
CA ALA A 295 -0.84 18.50 -13.45
C ALA A 295 -0.43 17.59 -12.27
N LEU A 296 0.41 16.60 -12.56
CA LEU A 296 0.88 15.60 -11.60
C LEU A 296 2.21 16.02 -11.00
N THR A 297 2.31 15.98 -9.68
CA THR A 297 3.55 16.36 -8.98
C THR A 297 4.65 15.34 -9.23
N THR A 298 5.90 15.78 -9.43
CA THR A 298 7.06 14.88 -9.59
C THR A 298 7.50 14.19 -8.29
N LYS A 299 6.76 14.44 -7.19
CA LYS A 299 6.92 13.78 -5.89
C LYS A 299 6.14 12.46 -5.80
N SER A 300 5.50 12.01 -6.87
CA SER A 300 4.86 10.70 -6.98
C SER A 300 5.59 9.78 -7.96
N TYR A 301 5.12 8.54 -8.06
CA TYR A 301 5.68 7.51 -8.91
C TYR A 301 4.61 6.93 -9.83
N ILE A 302 5.01 6.48 -11.02
CA ILE A 302 4.11 5.81 -11.98
C ILE A 302 3.56 4.52 -11.36
N THR A 303 4.49 3.70 -10.87
CA THR A 303 4.24 2.45 -10.16
C THR A 303 5.51 2.09 -9.39
N GLY A 304 5.35 1.46 -8.23
CA GLY A 304 6.47 1.15 -7.34
C GLY A 304 7.32 2.39 -7.09
N LYS A 305 8.53 2.40 -7.62
CA LYS A 305 9.50 3.51 -7.49
C LYS A 305 9.90 4.14 -8.82
N SER A 306 9.12 3.92 -9.89
CA SER A 306 9.38 4.49 -11.22
C SER A 306 9.10 5.99 -11.26
N PRO A 307 10.13 6.86 -11.35
CA PRO A 307 9.95 8.30 -11.38
C PRO A 307 9.36 8.77 -12.72
N HIS A 308 8.75 9.95 -12.70
CA HIS A 308 8.19 10.61 -13.89
C HIS A 308 8.53 12.10 -13.92
N SER A 309 8.40 12.70 -15.10
CA SER A 309 8.58 14.11 -15.34
C SER A 309 7.31 14.90 -15.03
N ASP A 310 7.42 16.22 -15.11
CA ASP A 310 6.28 17.15 -15.06
C ASP A 310 5.41 17.12 -16.33
N GLN A 311 5.83 16.41 -17.39
CA GLN A 311 5.06 16.21 -18.62
C GLN A 311 4.24 14.90 -18.60
N MET A 312 4.20 14.19 -17.47
CA MET A 312 3.40 12.98 -17.36
C MET A 312 1.90 13.30 -17.50
N THR A 313 1.23 12.52 -18.35
CA THR A 313 -0.22 12.49 -18.46
C THR A 313 -0.70 11.04 -18.33
N VAL A 314 -1.93 10.88 -17.82
CA VAL A 314 -2.55 9.56 -17.63
C VAL A 314 -3.88 9.54 -18.35
N GLN A 315 -4.07 8.55 -19.21
CA GLN A 315 -5.34 8.22 -19.84
C GLN A 315 -5.91 6.95 -19.23
N GLU A 316 -7.20 6.95 -18.94
CA GLU A 316 -7.89 5.80 -18.37
C GLU A 316 -9.16 5.50 -19.16
N ARG A 317 -9.50 4.21 -19.23
CA ARG A 317 -10.78 3.71 -19.71
C ARG A 317 -11.37 2.80 -18.64
N ILE A 318 -12.42 3.26 -17.97
CA ILE A 318 -13.05 2.59 -16.83
C ILE A 318 -14.44 2.10 -17.24
N ARG A 319 -14.70 0.81 -17.05
CA ARG A 319 -16.00 0.18 -17.36
C ARG A 319 -16.25 -1.06 -16.53
N PHE A 320 -17.52 -1.45 -16.40
CA PHE A 320 -17.86 -2.78 -15.93
C PHE A 320 -17.59 -3.80 -17.04
N THR A 321 -16.87 -4.88 -16.72
CA THR A 321 -16.66 -6.01 -17.64
C THR A 321 -17.60 -7.17 -17.34
N GLU A 322 -17.98 -7.30 -16.08
CA GLU A 322 -18.91 -8.29 -15.55
C GLU A 322 -19.71 -7.64 -14.39
N PRO A 323 -20.83 -8.25 -13.99
CA PRO A 323 -21.52 -7.93 -12.74
C PRO A 323 -20.57 -7.66 -11.56
N GLY A 324 -20.49 -6.41 -11.10
CA GLY A 324 -19.67 -6.02 -9.95
C GLY A 324 -18.16 -6.01 -10.21
N ILE A 325 -17.67 -6.30 -11.42
CA ILE A 325 -16.24 -6.23 -11.77
C ILE A 325 -15.97 -4.98 -12.60
N LEU A 326 -15.27 -4.03 -11.99
CA LEU A 326 -14.84 -2.79 -12.62
C LEU A 326 -13.41 -2.97 -13.15
N GLU A 327 -13.17 -2.64 -14.41
CA GLU A 327 -11.85 -2.66 -15.04
C GLU A 327 -11.43 -1.22 -15.35
N ASN A 328 -10.17 -0.88 -15.04
CA ASN A 328 -9.53 0.37 -15.41
C ASN A 328 -8.29 0.06 -16.26
N SER A 329 -8.37 0.36 -17.56
CA SER A 329 -7.22 0.33 -18.45
C SER A 329 -6.52 1.67 -18.41
N VAL A 330 -5.30 1.70 -17.92
CA VAL A 330 -4.48 2.90 -17.73
C VAL A 330 -3.36 2.93 -18.75
N THR A 331 -3.19 4.07 -19.42
CA THR A 331 -2.04 4.37 -20.28
C THR A 331 -1.36 5.63 -19.76
N VAL A 332 -0.06 5.55 -19.50
CA VAL A 332 0.77 6.66 -19.03
C VAL A 332 1.65 7.13 -20.16
N HIS A 333 1.58 8.42 -20.47
CA HIS A 333 2.44 9.07 -21.44
C HIS A 333 3.38 10.04 -20.72
N ASP A 334 4.67 9.89 -20.95
CA ASP A 334 5.68 10.83 -20.47
C ASP A 334 6.88 10.76 -21.43
N PRO A 335 6.97 11.64 -22.44
CA PRO A 335 8.02 11.58 -23.45
C PRO A 335 9.42 11.92 -22.92
N VAL A 336 9.51 12.45 -21.69
CA VAL A 336 10.80 12.79 -21.05
C VAL A 336 11.30 11.62 -20.20
N ALA A 337 10.41 11.00 -19.42
CA ALA A 337 10.78 9.91 -18.52
C ALA A 337 10.70 8.53 -19.17
N LEU A 338 9.80 8.33 -20.14
CA LEU A 338 9.52 7.03 -20.73
C LEU A 338 10.00 6.94 -22.18
N THR A 339 10.53 5.77 -22.55
CA THR A 339 10.90 5.49 -23.95
C THR A 339 9.69 5.13 -24.81
N GLU A 340 8.60 4.69 -24.18
CA GLU A 340 7.30 4.37 -24.80
C GLU A 340 6.20 4.51 -23.75
N PRO A 341 4.92 4.71 -24.14
CA PRO A 341 3.81 4.72 -23.19
C PRO A 341 3.77 3.45 -22.34
N TRP A 342 3.44 3.58 -21.06
CA TRP A 342 3.28 2.43 -20.16
C TRP A 342 1.80 2.11 -19.96
N GLU A 343 1.45 0.83 -20.09
CA GLU A 343 0.06 0.36 -20.01
C GLU A 343 -0.12 -0.65 -18.88
N VAL A 344 -1.21 -0.52 -18.14
CA VAL A 344 -1.60 -1.46 -17.09
C VAL A 344 -3.12 -1.56 -17.01
N VAL A 345 -3.62 -2.75 -16.66
CA VAL A 345 -5.04 -2.97 -16.40
C VAL A 345 -5.23 -3.32 -14.93
N TYR A 346 -6.01 -2.51 -14.23
CA TYR A 346 -6.46 -2.79 -12.88
C TYR A 346 -7.89 -3.33 -12.90
N ARG A 347 -8.18 -4.27 -12.01
CA ARG A 347 -9.51 -4.84 -11.83
C ARG A 347 -9.90 -4.78 -10.37
N TYR A 348 -11.17 -4.47 -10.13
CA TYR A 348 -11.72 -4.34 -8.81
C TYR A 348 -13.06 -5.06 -8.75
N ARG A 349 -13.35 -5.64 -7.59
CA ARG A 349 -14.65 -6.23 -7.32
C ARG A 349 -15.37 -5.33 -6.31
N LYS A 350 -16.62 -4.99 -6.65
CA LYS A 350 -17.52 -4.24 -5.80
C LYS A 350 -17.90 -5.08 -4.58
N ALA A 351 -17.79 -4.49 -3.40
CA ALA A 351 -18.23 -5.10 -2.16
C ALA A 351 -19.77 -5.12 -2.08
N SER A 352 -20.29 -6.13 -1.38
CA SER A 352 -21.70 -6.22 -1.00
C SER A 352 -21.84 -5.81 0.45
N TYR A 353 -22.96 -5.21 0.83
CA TYR A 353 -23.31 -5.08 2.25
C TYR A 353 -23.35 -6.47 2.92
N PRO A 354 -22.80 -6.64 4.13
CA PRO A 354 -22.18 -5.62 5.00
C PRO A 354 -20.65 -5.47 4.85
N ASP A 355 -20.05 -6.07 3.82
CA ASP A 355 -18.60 -6.06 3.59
C ASP A 355 -18.10 -4.79 2.87
N ASP A 356 -18.94 -3.76 2.73
CA ASP A 356 -18.66 -2.50 2.03
C ASP A 356 -18.07 -1.41 2.93
N GLU A 357 -17.36 -1.79 4.00
CA GLU A 357 -16.79 -0.86 4.97
C GLU A 357 -15.30 -0.57 4.71
N LEU A 358 -14.97 0.72 4.54
CA LEU A 358 -13.59 1.20 4.61
C LEU A 358 -13.25 1.59 6.06
N ARG A 359 -11.99 1.38 6.44
CA ARG A 359 -11.47 1.80 7.74
C ARG A 359 -10.61 3.06 7.58
N GLU A 360 -10.65 3.94 8.57
CA GLU A 360 -9.71 5.06 8.66
C GLU A 360 -8.25 4.58 8.71
N PHE A 361 -7.40 5.22 7.90
CA PHE A 361 -5.95 5.01 7.88
C PHE A 361 -5.21 6.24 8.41
N ALA A 362 -5.06 6.30 9.73
CA ALA A 362 -4.34 7.38 10.39
C ALA A 362 -2.82 7.12 10.40
N CYS A 363 -2.15 7.42 9.28
CA CYS A 363 -0.69 7.22 9.13
C CYS A 363 0.13 7.81 10.30
N ALA A 364 -0.28 8.97 10.80
CA ALA A 364 0.46 9.69 11.83
C ALA A 364 0.43 9.04 13.22
N GLU A 365 -0.45 8.07 13.48
CA GLU A 365 -0.44 7.30 14.73
C GLU A 365 0.88 6.56 14.93
N GLY A 366 1.56 6.18 13.85
CA GLY A 366 2.84 5.46 13.89
C GLY A 366 4.05 6.29 14.28
N PHE A 367 3.94 7.62 14.39
CA PHE A 367 5.08 8.47 14.75
C PHE A 367 5.47 8.37 16.23
N THR A 368 4.65 7.75 17.07
CA THR A 368 5.02 7.42 18.45
C THR A 368 5.90 6.18 18.44
N ASN A 369 7.16 6.29 18.90
CA ASN A 369 8.10 5.17 18.92
C ASN A 369 7.48 3.94 19.63
N PRO A 370 7.32 2.79 18.95
CA PRO A 370 6.74 1.61 19.55
C PRO A 370 7.58 1.05 20.73
N LEU A 371 8.87 1.39 20.83
CA LEU A 371 9.77 0.90 21.87
C LEU A 371 9.94 1.86 23.06
N ASN A 372 9.42 3.09 22.99
CA ASN A 372 9.51 4.03 24.11
C ASN A 372 8.22 4.01 24.93
N HIS A 373 8.26 3.30 26.05
CA HIS A 373 7.38 3.56 27.20
C HIS A 373 7.85 4.79 27.99
#